data_AF-A0A9X6RM48-F1
#
_entry.id   AF-A0A9X6RM48-F1
#
_cell.length_a   1.000
_cell.length_b   1.000
_cell.length_c   1.000
_cell.angle_alpha   90.00
_cell.angle_beta   90.00
_cell.angle_gamma   90.00
#
_symmetry.space_group_name_H-M   'P 1'
#
loop_
_entity.id
_entity.type
_entity.pdbx_description
1 polymer ?
#
loop_
_entity_poly.entity_id
_entity_poly.type
_entity_poly.pdbx_seq_one_letter_code
_entity_poly.pdbx_strand_id
1 'polypeptide(L)'
;MAFKAPKSWPNKVLINFWGGFCFVILASYTANHAAIYAGLSQKPNFDNIFDNEDLLTRKVATIPGTSAEIFIRNINAELHRHMELNSFFNVVSVEDAVDRLKRGSLDALIYDTALLDYVQANNSRCTLKTAGASFGSQGYAVAFPVGFWLKAQISTAILKYMETGFVDDLSAKWFGGLQCKNGPVTIDTLEPRALGLEDFAGVFALLGAGAGVCLIILALEHIVYRMLPWLRQFPRTSIVHSRHVMFFSQKLYRFLNSVDLVSPNSSAKEFASSIKQGQVN
;
A
#
# COMPACT_ATOMS: atom_id res chain seq x y z
N MET A 1 7.97 18.82 -28.02
CA MET A 1 7.21 19.97 -28.51
C MET A 1 7.73 21.22 -27.82
N ALA A 2 8.30 22.18 -28.56
CA ALA A 2 8.75 23.43 -27.97
C ALA A 2 7.53 24.31 -27.64
N PHE A 3 7.34 24.65 -26.37
CA PHE A 3 6.25 25.53 -25.93
C PHE A 3 6.50 26.92 -26.51
N LYS A 4 5.75 27.32 -27.54
CA LYS A 4 5.90 28.65 -28.13
C LYS A 4 5.29 29.66 -27.18
N ALA A 5 6.13 30.39 -26.46
CA ALA A 5 5.68 31.39 -25.50
C ALA A 5 4.74 32.41 -26.20
N PRO A 6 3.57 32.72 -25.61
CA PRO A 6 2.64 33.65 -26.21
C PRO A 6 3.28 35.04 -26.30
N LYS A 7 3.13 35.67 -27.47
CA LYS A 7 3.74 36.99 -27.75
C LYS A 7 3.01 38.14 -27.04
N SER A 8 1.69 38.02 -26.82
CA SER A 8 0.87 39.07 -26.24
C SER A 8 0.95 39.09 -24.70
N TRP A 9 0.98 40.30 -24.12
CA TRP A 9 1.05 40.51 -22.66
C TRP A 9 -0.12 39.86 -21.88
N PRO A 10 -1.39 39.97 -22.32
CA PRO A 10 -2.50 39.30 -21.64
C PRO A 10 -2.36 37.78 -21.61
N ASN A 11 -1.86 37.16 -22.69
CA ASN A 11 -1.67 35.70 -22.72
C ASN A 11 -0.53 35.24 -21.80
N LYS A 12 0.47 36.09 -21.55
CA LYS A 12 1.53 35.80 -20.57
C LYS A 12 0.98 35.83 -19.13
N VAL A 13 0.07 36.75 -18.82
CA VAL A 13 -0.61 36.77 -17.52
C VAL A 13 -1.50 35.53 -17.36
N LEU A 14 -2.27 35.19 -18.40
CA LEU A 14 -3.15 34.03 -18.40
C LEU A 14 -2.39 32.71 -18.19
N ILE A 15 -1.25 32.51 -18.87
CA ILE A 15 -0.48 31.26 -18.71
C ILE A 15 0.15 31.14 -17.32
N ASN A 16 0.59 32.25 -16.72
CA ASN A 16 1.11 32.25 -15.36
C ASN A 16 0.00 31.93 -14.35
N PHE A 17 -1.20 32.50 -14.53
CA PHE A 17 -2.36 32.19 -13.70
C PHE A 17 -2.77 30.73 -13.86
N TRP A 18 -2.83 30.22 -15.09
CA TRP A 18 -3.12 28.82 -15.38
C TRP A 18 -2.08 27.87 -14.77
N GLY A 19 -0.79 28.23 -14.86
CA GLY A 19 0.29 27.47 -14.23
C GLY A 19 0.14 27.42 -12.71
N GLY A 20 -0.18 28.55 -12.08
CA GLY A 20 -0.47 28.61 -10.64
C GLY A 20 -1.67 27.75 -10.25
N PHE A 21 -2.76 27.82 -11.01
CA PHE A 21 -3.95 26.99 -10.80
C PHE A 21 -3.64 25.48 -10.90
N CYS A 22 -2.92 25.06 -11.96
CA CYS A 22 -2.48 23.67 -12.12
C CYS A 22 -1.56 23.21 -10.98
N PHE A 23 -0.66 24.08 -10.52
CA PHE A 23 0.22 23.77 -9.39
C PHE A 23 -0.57 23.54 -8.10
N VAL A 24 -1.59 24.36 -7.81
CA VAL A 24 -2.45 24.17 -6.64
C VAL A 24 -3.19 22.83 -6.71
N ILE A 25 -3.78 22.49 -7.86
CA ILE A 25 -4.46 21.20 -8.03
C ILE A 25 -3.49 20.03 -7.83
N LEU A 26 -2.29 20.11 -8.43
CA LEU A 26 -1.28 19.07 -8.30
C LEU A 26 -0.86 18.90 -6.84
N ALA A 27 -0.62 20.01 -6.12
CA ALA A 27 -0.25 20.00 -4.71
C ALA A 27 -1.36 19.42 -3.82
N SER A 28 -2.63 19.77 -4.08
CA SER A 28 -3.77 19.20 -3.34
C SER A 28 -3.93 17.70 -3.61
N TYR A 29 -3.72 17.26 -4.85
CA TYR A 29 -3.78 15.85 -5.20
C TYR A 29 -2.68 15.06 -4.49
N THR A 30 -1.43 15.54 -4.52
CA THR A 30 -0.32 14.87 -3.84
C THR A 30 -0.49 14.86 -2.32
N ALA A 31 -1.00 15.95 -1.73
CA ALA A 31 -1.28 16.05 -0.31
C ALA A 31 -2.38 15.08 0.14
N ASN A 32 -3.49 15.00 -0.59
CA ASN A 32 -4.58 14.08 -0.27
C ASN A 32 -4.13 12.61 -0.40
N HIS A 33 -3.34 12.30 -1.43
CA HIS A 33 -2.80 10.96 -1.62
C HIS A 33 -1.82 10.57 -0.50
N ALA A 34 -0.94 11.50 -0.09
CA ALA A 34 -0.06 11.30 1.06
C ALA A 34 -0.84 11.12 2.37
N ALA A 35 -1.93 11.87 2.58
CA ALA A 35 -2.78 11.74 3.76
C ALA A 35 -3.46 10.36 3.84
N ILE A 36 -3.97 9.85 2.72
CA ILE A 36 -4.55 8.50 2.66
C ILE A 36 -3.47 7.46 3.01
N TYR A 37 -2.27 7.56 2.45
CA TYR A 37 -1.19 6.62 2.78
C TYR A 37 -0.74 6.70 4.23
N ALA A 38 -0.69 7.90 4.81
CA ALA A 38 -0.40 8.07 6.22
C ALA A 38 -1.47 7.39 7.08
N GLY A 39 -2.75 7.54 6.73
CA GLY A 39 -3.86 6.86 7.41
C GLY A 39 -3.81 5.33 7.27
N LEU A 40 -3.49 4.81 6.08
CA LEU A 40 -3.32 3.37 5.86
C LEU A 40 -2.09 2.79 6.58
N SER A 41 -1.09 3.62 6.87
CA SER A 41 0.13 3.22 7.59
C SER A 41 -0.05 3.22 9.11
N GLN A 42 -1.14 3.78 9.64
CA GLN A 42 -1.44 3.70 11.06
C GLN A 42 -1.80 2.26 11.42
N LYS A 43 -0.89 1.58 12.13
CA LYS A 43 -1.19 0.30 12.75
C LYS A 43 -2.25 0.53 13.85
N PRO A 44 -3.22 -0.38 14.02
CA PRO A 44 -4.14 -0.32 15.14
C PRO A 44 -3.35 -0.24 16.44
N ASN A 45 -3.71 0.71 17.30
CA ASN A 45 -3.05 0.87 18.58
C ASN A 45 -3.57 -0.19 19.54
N PHE A 46 -2.72 -1.15 19.89
CA PHE A 46 -3.01 -2.16 20.90
C PHE A 46 -2.16 -1.96 22.16
N ASP A 47 -1.48 -0.82 22.29
CA ASP A 47 -0.41 -0.65 23.28
C ASP A 47 -0.92 -0.53 24.72
N ASN A 48 -2.17 -0.11 24.88
CA ASN A 48 -2.81 0.04 26.18
C ASN A 48 -4.12 -0.75 26.23
N ILE A 49 -4.31 -1.53 27.29
CA ILE A 49 -5.55 -2.26 27.57
C ILE A 49 -6.44 -1.53 28.58
N PHE A 50 -5.88 -0.60 29.35
CA PHE A 50 -6.58 0.07 30.45
C PHE A 50 -7.61 1.09 29.96
N ASP A 51 -7.30 1.83 28.90
CA ASP A 51 -8.14 2.92 28.40
C ASP A 51 -8.01 3.07 26.87
N ASN A 52 -8.41 2.02 26.15
CA ASN A 52 -8.27 1.98 24.71
C ASN A 52 -9.60 1.66 24.05
N GLU A 53 -10.26 2.71 23.57
CA GLU A 53 -11.53 2.64 22.85
C GLU A 53 -11.40 1.87 21.52
N ASP A 54 -10.21 1.83 20.90
CA ASP A 54 -10.01 1.08 19.66
C ASP A 54 -10.28 -0.41 19.88
N LEU A 55 -9.97 -0.96 21.06
CA LEU A 55 -10.25 -2.36 21.40
C LEU A 55 -11.74 -2.70 21.38
N LEU A 56 -12.61 -1.73 21.69
CA LEU A 56 -14.07 -1.91 21.71
C LEU A 56 -14.67 -1.94 20.30
N THR A 57 -13.95 -1.43 19.29
CA THR A 57 -14.40 -1.49 17.89
C THR A 57 -13.92 -2.74 17.16
N ARG A 58 -13.07 -3.55 17.80
CA ARG A 58 -12.37 -4.68 17.18
C ARG A 58 -12.85 -6.02 17.69
N LYS A 59 -12.50 -7.06 16.91
CA LYS A 59 -12.73 -8.47 17.26
C LYS A 59 -11.62 -8.93 18.18
N VAL A 60 -11.74 -8.54 19.44
CA VAL A 60 -10.82 -8.94 20.52
C VAL A 60 -11.38 -10.16 21.21
N ALA A 61 -10.52 -11.13 21.52
CA ALA A 61 -10.91 -12.34 22.24
C ALA A 61 -9.95 -12.66 23.38
N THR A 62 -10.48 -13.43 24.32
CA THR A 62 -9.70 -14.14 25.33
C THR A 62 -10.25 -15.56 25.48
N ILE A 63 -9.61 -16.37 26.33
CA ILE A 63 -10.07 -17.73 26.63
C ILE A 63 -10.91 -17.67 27.92
N PRO A 64 -12.19 -18.05 27.89
CA PRO A 64 -13.06 -17.98 29.06
C PRO A 64 -12.63 -18.98 30.14
N GLY A 65 -12.85 -18.64 31.40
CA GLY A 65 -12.46 -19.42 32.58
C GLY A 65 -10.97 -19.35 32.93
N THR A 66 -10.19 -18.50 32.27
CA THR A 66 -8.74 -18.38 32.51
C THR A 66 -8.38 -17.19 33.39
N SER A 67 -7.15 -17.18 33.91
CA SER A 67 -6.62 -16.04 34.67
C SER A 67 -6.61 -14.75 33.84
N ALA A 68 -6.43 -14.86 32.52
CA ALA A 68 -6.45 -13.71 31.61
C ALA A 68 -7.83 -13.04 31.59
N GLU A 69 -8.93 -13.81 31.47
CA GLU A 69 -10.28 -13.27 31.50
C GLU A 69 -10.58 -12.55 32.83
N ILE A 70 -10.24 -13.19 33.95
CA ILE A 70 -10.43 -12.62 35.29
C ILE A 70 -9.62 -11.33 35.44
N PHE A 71 -8.40 -11.31 34.92
CA PHE A 71 -7.55 -10.12 34.94
C PHE A 71 -8.18 -8.99 34.12
N ILE A 72 -8.64 -9.27 32.90
CA ILE A 72 -9.28 -8.25 32.04
C ILE A 72 -10.54 -7.70 32.71
N ARG A 73 -11.37 -8.56 33.29
CA ARG A 73 -12.57 -8.16 34.04
C ARG A 73 -12.27 -7.17 35.17
N ASN A 74 -11.13 -7.32 35.84
CA ASN A 74 -10.74 -6.47 36.95
C ASN A 74 -10.15 -5.13 36.51
N ILE A 75 -9.38 -5.10 35.41
CA ILE A 75 -8.72 -3.88 34.93
C ILE A 75 -9.61 -3.03 34.02
N ASN A 76 -10.45 -3.67 33.20
CA ASN A 76 -11.27 -3.03 32.18
C ASN A 76 -12.57 -3.82 32.01
N ALA A 77 -13.54 -3.51 32.87
CA ALA A 77 -14.85 -4.17 32.87
C ALA A 77 -15.62 -3.94 31.56
N GLU A 78 -15.43 -2.80 30.90
CA GLU A 78 -16.14 -2.51 29.64
C GLU A 78 -15.61 -3.36 28.49
N LEU A 79 -14.28 -3.53 28.40
CA LEU A 79 -13.67 -4.45 27.44
C LEU A 79 -14.10 -5.90 27.68
N HIS A 80 -14.17 -6.32 28.95
CA HIS A 80 -14.68 -7.64 29.30
C HIS A 80 -16.14 -7.82 28.87
N ARG A 81 -17.01 -6.82 29.14
CA ARG A 81 -18.41 -6.81 28.70
C ARG A 81 -18.54 -6.86 27.18
N HIS A 82 -17.67 -6.16 26.46
CA HIS A 82 -17.59 -6.22 24.99
C HIS A 82 -17.25 -7.63 24.49
N MET A 83 -16.29 -8.30 25.12
CA MET A 83 -15.94 -9.69 24.80
C MET A 83 -17.07 -10.67 25.16
N GLU A 84 -17.80 -10.43 26.25
CA GLU A 84 -18.93 -11.25 26.68
C GLU A 84 -20.12 -11.11 25.71
N LEU A 85 -20.47 -9.88 25.32
CA LEU A 85 -21.52 -9.62 24.31
C LEU A 85 -21.17 -10.22 22.95
N ASN A 86 -19.88 -10.19 22.59
CA ASN A 86 -19.38 -10.75 21.35
C ASN A 86 -18.73 -12.13 21.57
N SER A 87 -19.33 -12.97 22.41
CA SER A 87 -18.76 -14.29 22.76
C SER A 87 -18.54 -15.24 21.57
N PHE A 88 -19.08 -14.94 20.38
CA PHE A 88 -18.71 -15.64 19.14
C PHE A 88 -17.21 -15.54 18.82
N PHE A 89 -16.55 -14.44 19.19
CA PHE A 89 -15.12 -14.25 18.96
C PHE A 89 -14.26 -14.94 20.03
N ASN A 90 -14.82 -15.27 21.20
CA ASN A 90 -14.10 -16.00 22.24
C ASN A 90 -13.60 -17.34 21.71
N VAL A 91 -12.42 -17.71 22.17
CA VAL A 91 -11.65 -18.86 21.67
C VAL A 91 -11.55 -19.93 22.75
N VAL A 92 -11.49 -21.19 22.32
CA VAL A 92 -11.39 -22.33 23.25
C VAL A 92 -9.94 -22.61 23.62
N SER A 93 -9.02 -22.39 22.67
CA SER A 93 -7.58 -22.61 22.88
C SER A 93 -6.75 -21.56 22.14
N VAL A 94 -5.46 -21.49 22.49
CA VAL A 94 -4.52 -20.57 21.84
C VAL A 94 -4.28 -20.98 20.38
N GLU A 95 -4.33 -22.27 20.06
CA GLU A 95 -4.19 -22.78 18.70
C GLU A 95 -5.35 -22.33 17.81
N ASP A 96 -6.60 -22.45 18.29
CA ASP A 96 -7.77 -21.93 17.56
C ASP A 96 -7.67 -20.42 17.36
N ALA A 97 -7.22 -19.69 18.39
CA ALA A 97 -7.00 -18.26 18.28
C ALA A 97 -5.96 -17.90 17.22
N VAL A 98 -4.84 -18.60 17.19
CA VAL A 98 -3.77 -18.43 16.18
C VAL A 98 -4.32 -18.64 14.77
N ASP A 99 -5.12 -19.67 14.55
CA ASP A 99 -5.72 -19.95 13.24
C ASP A 99 -6.78 -18.91 12.86
N ARG A 100 -7.53 -18.39 13.82
CA ARG A 100 -8.50 -17.31 13.58
C ARG A 100 -7.82 -15.97 13.29
N LEU A 101 -6.71 -15.66 13.95
CA LEU A 101 -5.86 -14.48 13.70
C LEU A 101 -5.28 -14.55 12.28
N LYS A 102 -4.70 -15.70 11.89
CA LYS A 102 -4.14 -15.92 10.55
C LYS A 102 -5.19 -15.78 9.44
N ARG A 103 -6.44 -16.16 9.71
CA ARG A 103 -7.57 -16.03 8.77
C ARG A 103 -8.20 -14.64 8.74
N GLY A 104 -7.78 -13.71 9.60
CA GLY A 104 -8.41 -12.39 9.74
C GLY A 104 -9.83 -12.41 10.31
N SER A 105 -10.23 -13.53 10.91
CA SER A 105 -11.53 -13.66 11.59
C SER A 105 -11.50 -13.08 13.02
N LEU A 106 -10.29 -12.96 13.59
CA LEU A 106 -10.01 -12.32 14.88
C LEU A 106 -8.95 -11.24 14.66
N ASP A 107 -9.09 -10.10 15.32
CA ASP A 107 -8.15 -8.97 15.19
C ASP A 107 -7.05 -9.02 16.27
N ALA A 108 -7.40 -9.42 17.49
CA ALA A 108 -6.46 -9.52 18.61
C ALA A 108 -6.85 -10.61 19.60
N LEU A 109 -5.84 -11.24 20.22
CA LEU A 109 -5.98 -12.17 21.33
C LEU A 109 -5.28 -11.58 22.56
N ILE A 110 -5.99 -11.50 23.68
CA ILE A 110 -5.42 -11.11 24.97
C ILE A 110 -5.21 -12.36 25.80
N TYR A 111 -3.95 -12.69 26.06
CA TYR A 111 -3.55 -13.86 26.83
C TYR A 111 -2.15 -13.68 27.45
N ASP A 112 -1.66 -14.74 28.10
CA ASP A 112 -0.37 -14.77 28.80
C ASP A 112 0.83 -14.55 27.86
N THR A 113 1.66 -13.56 28.20
CA THR A 113 2.84 -13.13 27.45
C THR A 113 3.80 -14.28 27.13
N ALA A 114 4.11 -15.16 28.09
CA ALA A 114 5.10 -16.22 27.87
C ALA A 114 4.66 -17.21 26.79
N LEU A 115 3.36 -17.51 26.73
CA LEU A 115 2.79 -18.39 25.72
C LEU A 115 2.66 -17.69 24.37
N LEU A 116 2.28 -16.42 24.34
CA LEU A 116 2.21 -15.63 23.11
C LEU A 116 3.59 -15.44 22.47
N ASP A 117 4.62 -15.18 23.28
CA ASP A 117 6.00 -15.08 22.81
C ASP A 117 6.48 -16.39 22.18
N TYR A 118 6.14 -17.53 22.80
CA TYR A 118 6.43 -18.85 22.23
C TYR A 118 5.75 -19.04 20.87
N VAL A 119 4.45 -18.76 20.79
CA VAL A 119 3.62 -18.92 19.59
C VAL A 119 4.11 -18.02 18.46
N GLN A 120 4.46 -16.77 18.77
CA GLN A 120 5.08 -15.84 17.82
C GLN A 120 6.41 -16.39 17.32
N ALA A 121 7.29 -16.79 18.25
CA ALA A 121 8.64 -17.23 17.92
C ALA A 121 8.65 -18.53 17.10
N ASN A 122 7.71 -19.45 17.36
CA ASN A 122 7.55 -20.73 16.66
C ASN A 122 6.82 -20.61 15.31
N ASN A 123 6.31 -19.43 14.93
CA ASN A 123 5.57 -19.26 13.69
C ASN A 123 6.51 -19.22 12.47
N SER A 124 6.45 -20.23 11.60
CA SER A 124 7.28 -20.35 10.38
C SER A 124 7.32 -19.12 9.44
N ARG A 125 6.31 -18.23 9.49
CA ARG A 125 6.20 -17.05 8.62
C ARG A 125 6.32 -15.71 9.36
N CYS A 126 6.55 -15.71 10.67
CA CYS A 126 6.61 -14.50 11.51
C CYS A 126 5.45 -13.50 11.28
N THR A 127 4.25 -14.01 10.97
CA THR A 127 3.07 -13.18 10.64
C THR A 127 2.35 -12.64 11.86
N LEU A 128 2.61 -13.22 13.02
CA LEU A 128 2.04 -12.81 14.29
C LEU A 128 3.07 -11.99 15.05
N LYS A 129 2.62 -10.93 15.72
CA LYS A 129 3.45 -10.10 16.59
C LYS A 129 2.67 -9.81 17.87
N THR A 130 3.35 -9.86 19.00
CA THR A 130 2.85 -9.26 20.24
C THR A 130 2.83 -7.73 20.08
N ALA A 131 1.78 -7.10 20.61
CA ALA A 131 1.58 -5.66 20.56
C ALA A 131 1.44 -5.11 21.97
N GLY A 132 1.95 -3.91 22.20
CA GLY A 132 1.98 -3.29 23.52
C GLY A 132 3.01 -3.85 24.50
N ALA A 133 3.08 -3.22 25.66
CA ALA A 133 3.85 -3.69 26.80
C ALA A 133 3.04 -4.70 27.63
N SER A 134 3.73 -5.60 28.33
CA SER A 134 3.08 -6.49 29.30
C SER A 134 2.39 -5.66 30.39
N PHE A 135 1.07 -5.78 30.49
CA PHE A 135 0.21 -5.00 31.38
C PHE A 135 -0.04 -5.68 32.75
N GLY A 136 0.58 -6.83 32.98
CA GLY A 136 0.58 -7.53 34.27
C GLY A 136 1.89 -8.27 34.50
N SER A 137 2.42 -8.17 35.71
CA SER A 137 3.53 -9.02 36.17
C SER A 137 2.94 -10.16 36.98
N GLN A 138 2.72 -11.29 36.32
CA GLN A 138 2.34 -12.55 36.97
C GLN A 138 3.48 -13.53 36.80
N GLY A 139 3.85 -14.20 37.89
CA GLY A 139 4.87 -15.25 37.89
C GLY A 139 4.22 -16.63 37.93
N TYR A 140 4.78 -17.58 37.18
CA TYR A 140 4.43 -18.98 37.35
C TYR A 140 4.98 -19.52 38.67
N ALA A 141 4.22 -20.39 39.31
CA ALA A 141 4.59 -21.01 40.57
C ALA A 141 4.15 -22.48 40.62
N VAL A 142 4.87 -23.28 41.40
CA VAL A 142 4.48 -24.66 41.70
C VAL A 142 3.54 -24.64 42.91
N ALA A 143 2.30 -25.08 42.71
CA ALA A 143 1.31 -25.17 43.77
C ALA A 143 1.44 -26.48 44.56
N PHE A 144 1.27 -26.39 45.88
CA PHE A 144 1.28 -27.53 46.80
C PHE A 144 0.03 -27.51 47.68
N PRO A 145 -0.47 -28.67 48.14
CA PRO A 145 -1.53 -28.70 49.14
C PRO A 145 -1.06 -28.02 50.43
N VAL A 146 -2.02 -27.50 51.19
CA VAL A 146 -1.75 -26.85 52.47
C VAL A 146 -1.07 -27.85 53.42
N GLY A 147 0.05 -27.45 54.01
CA GLY A 147 0.82 -28.30 54.93
C GLY A 147 1.87 -29.21 54.28
N PHE A 148 2.16 -29.07 52.99
CA PHE A 148 3.18 -29.87 52.32
C PHE A 148 4.60 -29.66 52.92
N TRP A 149 5.20 -30.76 53.40
CA TRP A 149 6.43 -30.75 54.20
C TRP A 149 7.68 -30.33 53.42
N LEU A 150 7.72 -30.55 52.10
CA LEU A 150 8.87 -30.20 51.25
C LEU A 150 8.76 -28.81 50.60
N LYS A 151 7.71 -28.04 50.89
CA LYS A 151 7.48 -26.72 50.26
C LYS A 151 8.72 -25.82 50.37
N ALA A 152 9.31 -25.74 51.55
CA ALA A 152 10.48 -24.90 51.79
C ALA A 152 11.71 -25.39 51.01
N GLN A 153 11.99 -26.70 51.04
CA GLN A 153 13.15 -27.28 50.35
C GLN A 153 13.06 -27.08 48.83
N ILE A 154 11.88 -27.27 48.24
CA ILE A 154 11.66 -27.05 46.80
C ILE A 154 11.79 -25.57 46.45
N SER A 155 11.24 -24.68 47.27
CA SER A 155 11.36 -23.23 47.04
C SER A 155 12.83 -22.78 47.05
N THR A 156 13.64 -23.27 47.99
CA THR A 156 15.08 -23.01 48.03
C THR A 156 15.80 -23.58 46.81
N ALA A 157 15.42 -24.77 46.33
CA ALA A 157 16.00 -25.34 45.12
C ALA A 157 15.70 -24.51 43.87
N ILE A 158 14.47 -24.01 43.73
CA ILE A 158 14.07 -23.12 42.63
C ILE A 158 14.85 -21.80 42.69
N LEU A 159 14.98 -21.19 43.88
CA LEU A 159 15.78 -19.98 44.07
C LEU A 159 17.24 -20.20 43.64
N LYS A 160 17.84 -21.33 44.04
CA LYS A 160 19.19 -21.69 43.61
C LYS A 160 19.30 -21.79 42.09
N TYR A 161 18.33 -22.38 41.39
CA TYR A 161 18.34 -22.46 39.93
C TYR A 161 18.20 -21.11 39.24
N MET A 162 17.47 -20.17 39.84
CA MET A 162 17.39 -18.79 39.35
C MET A 162 18.72 -18.06 39.57
N GLU A 163 19.32 -18.17 40.76
CA GLU A 163 20.61 -17.53 41.09
C GLU A 163 21.77 -18.07 40.24
N THR A 164 21.77 -19.37 39.92
CA THR A 164 22.83 -19.97 39.09
C THR A 164 22.65 -19.70 37.59
N GLY A 165 21.56 -19.05 37.17
CA GLY A 165 21.25 -18.83 35.75
C GLY A 165 20.77 -20.08 35.00
N PHE A 166 20.47 -21.17 35.70
CA PHE A 166 20.04 -22.44 35.06
C PHE A 166 18.69 -22.28 34.35
N VAL A 167 17.82 -21.41 34.87
CA VAL A 167 16.55 -21.06 34.22
C VAL A 167 16.78 -20.31 32.92
N ASP A 168 17.80 -19.45 32.85
CA ASP A 168 18.16 -18.72 31.63
C ASP A 168 18.72 -19.67 30.57
N ASP A 169 19.54 -20.64 30.97
CA ASP A 169 20.03 -21.70 30.08
C ASP A 169 18.87 -22.54 29.51
N LEU A 170 17.88 -22.88 30.35
CA LEU A 170 16.66 -23.55 29.90
C LEU A 170 15.88 -22.66 28.91
N SER A 171 15.75 -21.38 29.20
CA SER A 171 15.08 -20.42 28.31
C SER A 171 15.79 -20.33 26.96
N ALA A 172 17.12 -20.23 26.94
CA ALA A 172 17.92 -20.22 25.72
C ALA A 172 17.80 -21.54 24.96
N LYS A 173 17.77 -22.69 25.65
CA LYS A 173 17.61 -24.01 25.03
C LYS A 173 16.25 -24.19 24.36
N TRP A 174 15.16 -23.78 25.01
CA TRP A 174 13.80 -24.01 24.51
C TRP A 174 13.30 -22.90 23.58
N PHE A 175 13.73 -21.66 23.78
CA PHE A 175 13.27 -20.50 22.99
C PHE A 175 14.34 -19.89 22.08
N GLY A 176 15.63 -20.16 22.30
CA GLY A 176 16.73 -19.48 21.58
C GLY A 176 16.91 -19.94 20.13
N GLY A 177 16.41 -21.11 19.74
CA GLY A 177 16.44 -21.61 18.36
C GLY A 177 15.26 -21.17 17.48
N LEU A 178 14.34 -20.35 18.02
CA LEU A 178 13.11 -19.98 17.32
C LEU A 178 13.37 -18.84 16.33
N GLN A 179 12.99 -19.06 15.07
CA GLN A 179 13.39 -18.23 13.93
C GLN A 179 12.94 -16.77 14.08
N CYS A 180 11.74 -16.52 14.61
CA CYS A 180 11.19 -15.16 14.73
C CYS A 180 11.63 -14.43 16.01
N LYS A 181 12.39 -15.08 16.91
CA LYS A 181 12.93 -14.45 18.13
C LYS A 181 14.24 -13.71 17.88
N ASN A 182 15.07 -14.23 16.96
CA ASN A 182 16.40 -13.70 16.62
C ASN A 182 16.45 -12.98 15.27
N GLY A 183 15.31 -12.88 14.57
CA GLY A 183 15.18 -11.86 13.53
C GLY A 183 15.50 -10.49 14.15
N PRO A 184 16.10 -9.55 13.41
CA PRO A 184 16.42 -8.25 13.98
C PRO A 184 15.17 -7.77 14.68
N VAL A 185 15.31 -7.44 15.98
CA VAL A 185 14.35 -6.63 16.72
C VAL A 185 14.43 -5.27 16.04
N THR A 186 13.94 -5.18 14.82
CA THR A 186 13.48 -3.91 14.31
C THR A 186 12.34 -3.59 15.25
N ILE A 187 12.54 -2.51 15.97
CA ILE A 187 11.48 -1.72 16.56
C ILE A 187 10.61 -1.27 15.37
N ASP A 188 9.85 -2.22 14.82
CA ASP A 188 8.91 -2.10 13.71
C ASP A 188 7.64 -1.37 14.18
N THR A 189 7.67 -0.81 15.39
CA THR A 189 6.61 0.07 15.89
C THR A 189 6.62 1.41 15.17
N LEU A 190 7.64 1.74 14.35
CA LEU A 190 7.75 3.03 13.68
C LEU A 190 8.13 2.99 12.19
N GLU A 191 8.48 1.85 11.60
CA GLU A 191 8.84 1.86 10.16
C GLU A 191 7.59 1.93 9.28
N PRO A 192 7.41 3.04 8.51
CA PRO A 192 6.34 3.13 7.53
C PRO A 192 6.53 2.02 6.50
N ARG A 193 5.43 1.36 6.11
CA ARG A 193 5.44 0.29 5.09
C ARG A 193 6.19 0.79 3.85
N ALA A 194 7.34 0.20 3.56
CA ALA A 194 8.07 0.48 2.33
C ALA A 194 7.16 0.12 1.13
N LEU A 195 7.01 1.07 0.20
CA LEU A 195 6.17 0.88 -0.99
C LEU A 195 6.77 -0.22 -1.87
N GLY A 196 5.97 -1.26 -2.13
CA GLY A 196 6.37 -2.41 -2.93
C GLY A 196 6.08 -2.21 -4.42
N LEU A 197 6.58 -3.14 -5.26
CA LEU A 197 6.29 -3.14 -6.70
C LEU A 197 4.78 -3.29 -6.99
N GLU A 198 4.07 -4.01 -6.11
CA GLU A 198 2.61 -4.20 -6.19
C GLU A 198 1.85 -2.88 -6.09
N ASP A 199 2.31 -1.95 -5.26
CA ASP A 199 1.66 -0.64 -5.08
C ASP A 199 1.77 0.23 -6.35
N PHE A 200 2.78 -0.02 -7.20
CA PHE A 200 2.99 0.65 -8.48
C PHE A 200 2.41 -0.09 -9.70
N ALA A 201 1.84 -1.28 -9.51
CA ALA A 201 1.33 -2.10 -10.62
C ALA A 201 0.30 -1.36 -11.49
N GLY A 202 -0.58 -0.56 -10.88
CA GLY A 202 -1.56 0.27 -11.59
C GLY A 202 -0.91 1.32 -12.49
N VAL A 203 0.19 1.93 -12.05
CA VAL A 203 0.92 2.94 -12.84
C VAL A 203 1.59 2.28 -14.05
N PHE A 204 2.18 1.10 -13.87
CA PHE A 204 2.76 0.33 -14.97
C PHE A 204 1.70 -0.14 -15.97
N ALA A 205 0.53 -0.58 -15.49
CA ALA A 205 -0.59 -0.96 -16.35
C ALA A 205 -1.08 0.22 -17.19
N LEU A 206 -1.20 1.41 -16.59
CA LEU A 206 -1.62 2.62 -17.31
C LEU A 206 -0.59 3.09 -18.34
N LEU A 207 0.71 2.98 -18.03
CA LEU A 207 1.79 3.25 -18.98
C LEU A 207 1.76 2.26 -20.16
N GLY A 208 1.54 0.97 -19.89
CA GLY A 208 1.40 -0.06 -20.93
C GLY A 208 0.19 0.19 -21.83
N ALA A 209 -0.97 0.51 -21.24
CA ALA A 209 -2.17 0.88 -21.98
C ALA A 209 -1.94 2.14 -22.85
N GLY A 210 -1.27 3.16 -22.30
CA GLY A 210 -0.91 4.38 -23.04
C GLY A 210 0.00 4.09 -24.23
N ALA A 211 1.02 3.26 -24.06
CA ALA A 211 1.88 2.83 -25.16
C ALA A 211 1.09 2.05 -26.24
N GLY A 212 0.17 1.17 -25.83
CA GLY A 212 -0.72 0.46 -26.74
C GLY A 212 -1.60 1.41 -27.55
N VAL A 213 -2.22 2.40 -26.90
CA VAL A 213 -3.02 3.43 -27.58
C VAL A 213 -2.17 4.24 -28.56
N CYS A 214 -0.95 4.63 -28.18
CA CYS A 214 -0.02 5.31 -29.08
C CYS A 214 0.31 4.48 -30.32
N LEU A 215 0.56 3.17 -30.17
CA LEU A 215 0.81 2.27 -31.30
C LEU A 215 -0.42 2.13 -32.20
N ILE A 216 -1.62 2.06 -31.63
CA ILE A 216 -2.88 2.03 -32.40
C ILE A 216 -3.05 3.32 -33.20
N ILE A 217 -2.83 4.48 -32.57
CA ILE A 217 -2.90 5.79 -33.26
C ILE A 217 -1.88 5.84 -34.40
N LEU A 218 -0.64 5.39 -34.17
CA LEU A 218 0.41 5.36 -35.18
C LEU A 218 0.08 4.41 -36.34
N ALA A 219 -0.48 3.23 -36.04
CA ALA A 219 -0.94 2.28 -37.04
C ALA A 219 -2.09 2.86 -37.88
N LEU A 220 -3.06 3.51 -37.24
CA LEU A 220 -4.16 4.19 -37.92
C LEU A 220 -3.65 5.33 -38.82
N GLU A 221 -2.72 6.16 -38.34
CA GLU A 221 -2.10 7.21 -39.14
C GLU A 221 -1.38 6.60 -40.36
N HIS A 222 -0.63 5.52 -40.17
CA HIS A 222 0.07 4.84 -41.26
C HIS A 222 -0.89 4.23 -42.29
N ILE A 223 -1.99 3.63 -41.85
CA ILE A 223 -3.04 3.09 -42.73
C ILE A 223 -3.71 4.21 -43.51
N VAL A 224 -4.08 5.32 -42.86
CA VAL A 224 -4.65 6.50 -43.52
C VAL A 224 -3.67 7.04 -44.57
N TYR A 225 -2.39 7.18 -44.23
CA TYR A 225 -1.35 7.65 -45.16
C TYR A 225 -1.14 6.70 -46.35
N ARG A 226 -1.23 5.39 -46.13
CA ARG A 226 -1.09 4.38 -47.19
C ARG A 226 -2.34 4.25 -48.07
N MET A 227 -3.53 4.44 -47.51
CA MET A 227 -4.80 4.44 -48.25
C MET A 227 -5.09 5.76 -48.96
N LEU A 228 -4.43 6.85 -48.56
CA LEU A 228 -4.51 8.18 -49.17
C LEU A 228 -4.36 8.19 -50.72
N PRO A 229 -3.35 7.54 -51.33
CA PRO A 229 -3.24 7.48 -52.80
C PRO A 229 -4.38 6.71 -53.48
N TRP A 230 -4.92 5.68 -52.83
CA TRP A 230 -6.09 4.93 -53.33
C TRP A 230 -7.39 5.73 -53.17
N LEU A 231 -7.55 6.42 -52.04
CA LEU A 231 -8.67 7.33 -51.76
C LEU A 231 -8.73 8.50 -52.75
N ARG A 232 -7.59 8.94 -53.29
CA ARG A 232 -7.49 10.01 -54.32
C ARG A 232 -8.01 9.59 -55.70
N GLN A 233 -8.09 8.29 -55.99
CA GLN A 233 -8.56 7.77 -57.28
C GLN A 233 -10.09 7.66 -57.37
N PHE A 234 -10.82 7.83 -56.26
CA PHE A 234 -12.28 7.79 -56.27
C PHE A 234 -12.89 9.03 -56.97
N PRO A 235 -14.01 8.86 -57.70
CA PRO A 235 -14.69 9.96 -58.36
C PRO A 235 -15.14 11.04 -57.36
N ARG A 236 -15.10 12.32 -57.79
CA ARG A 236 -15.46 13.52 -56.98
C ARG A 236 -16.88 13.52 -56.41
N THR A 237 -17.73 12.55 -56.78
CA THR A 237 -19.09 12.36 -56.28
C THR A 237 -19.17 11.45 -55.04
N SER A 238 -18.05 10.87 -54.58
CA SER A 238 -17.99 9.99 -53.41
C SER A 238 -17.91 10.76 -52.08
N ILE A 239 -18.41 10.13 -51.01
CA ILE A 239 -18.46 10.64 -49.61
C ILE A 239 -17.08 11.07 -49.09
N VAL A 240 -16.00 10.53 -49.66
CA VAL A 240 -14.59 10.85 -49.34
C VAL A 240 -14.25 12.33 -49.58
N HIS A 241 -14.94 13.00 -50.50
CA HIS A 241 -14.75 14.43 -50.80
C HIS A 241 -15.79 15.33 -50.12
N SER A 242 -16.63 14.76 -49.24
CA SER A 242 -17.72 15.47 -48.56
C SER A 242 -17.20 16.49 -47.56
N ARG A 243 -17.94 17.60 -47.42
CA ARG A 243 -17.62 18.71 -46.51
C ARG A 243 -17.54 18.28 -45.03
N HIS A 244 -18.13 17.14 -44.67
CA HIS A 244 -18.10 16.58 -43.31
C HIS A 244 -16.69 16.14 -42.87
N VAL A 245 -15.79 15.82 -43.81
CA VAL A 245 -14.38 15.49 -43.52
C VAL A 245 -13.62 16.70 -42.95
N MET A 246 -14.05 17.93 -43.27
CA MET A 246 -13.46 19.17 -42.74
C MET A 246 -13.64 19.31 -41.22
N PHE A 247 -14.76 18.81 -40.66
CA PHE A 247 -15.03 18.86 -39.23
C PHE A 247 -14.19 17.86 -38.44
N PHE A 248 -13.83 16.74 -39.06
CA PHE A 248 -12.98 15.73 -38.43
C PHE A 248 -11.50 16.13 -38.45
N SER A 249 -11.01 16.70 -39.56
CA SER A 249 -9.66 17.26 -39.61
C SER A 249 -9.47 18.25 -40.77
N GLN A 250 -9.22 19.52 -40.44
CA GLN A 250 -8.85 20.54 -41.42
C GLN A 250 -7.55 20.19 -42.18
N LYS A 251 -6.61 19.52 -41.51
CA LYS A 251 -5.36 19.09 -42.15
C LYS A 251 -5.60 17.96 -43.16
N LEU A 252 -6.43 16.98 -42.80
CA LEU A 252 -6.78 15.87 -43.69
C LEU A 252 -7.55 16.36 -44.92
N TYR A 253 -8.54 17.24 -44.72
CA TYR A 253 -9.31 17.84 -45.81
C TYR A 253 -8.44 18.66 -46.78
N ARG A 254 -7.51 19.48 -46.26
CA ARG A 254 -6.55 20.21 -47.12
C ARG A 254 -5.61 19.28 -47.87
N PHE A 255 -5.18 18.17 -47.25
CA PHE A 255 -4.28 17.18 -47.88
C PHE A 255 -4.97 16.33 -48.96
N LEU A 256 -6.27 16.00 -48.80
CA LEU A 256 -7.04 15.27 -49.81
C LEU A 256 -7.36 16.15 -51.04
N ASN A 257 -7.59 17.45 -50.84
CA ASN A 257 -8.07 18.37 -51.88
C ASN A 257 -6.95 19.26 -52.49
N SER A 258 -5.71 19.15 -52.00
CA SER A 258 -4.56 19.82 -52.60
C SER A 258 -4.12 19.09 -53.87
N VAL A 259 -3.93 19.82 -54.97
CA VAL A 259 -3.59 19.28 -56.30
C VAL A 259 -2.15 18.77 -56.35
N ASP A 260 -1.23 19.35 -55.56
CA ASP A 260 0.17 18.95 -55.52
C ASP A 260 0.61 18.57 -54.10
N LEU A 261 1.22 17.40 -53.96
CA LEU A 261 2.07 17.09 -52.81
C LEU A 261 3.44 17.67 -53.13
N VAL A 262 3.79 18.81 -52.52
CA VAL A 262 5.20 19.23 -52.57
C VAL A 262 5.99 18.17 -51.80
N SER A 263 6.69 17.32 -52.56
CA SER A 263 7.64 16.36 -52.01
C SER A 263 8.59 17.10 -51.08
N PRO A 264 8.95 16.54 -49.91
CA PRO A 264 9.89 17.19 -48.98
C PRO A 264 11.22 17.56 -49.68
N ASN A 265 11.61 16.83 -50.72
CA ASN A 265 12.78 17.15 -51.54
C ASN A 265 12.55 18.34 -52.49
N SER A 266 11.32 18.59 -52.94
CA SER A 266 10.95 19.75 -53.76
C SER A 266 10.87 21.02 -52.91
N SER A 267 10.30 20.95 -51.71
CA SER A 267 10.30 22.08 -50.76
C SER A 267 11.72 22.45 -50.30
N ALA A 268 12.59 21.46 -50.05
CA ALA A 268 13.98 21.70 -49.69
C ALA A 268 14.78 22.33 -50.85
N LYS A 269 14.49 21.94 -52.10
CA LYS A 269 15.09 22.54 -53.30
C LYS A 269 14.61 23.97 -53.54
N GLU A 270 13.32 24.25 -53.34
CA GLU A 270 12.79 25.62 -53.42
C GLU A 270 13.41 26.52 -52.34
N PHE A 271 13.43 26.08 -51.07
CA PHE A 271 14.09 26.83 -49.99
C PHE A 271 15.57 27.09 -50.27
N ALA A 272 16.31 26.08 -50.75
CA ALA A 272 17.71 26.24 -51.12
C ALA A 272 17.90 27.22 -52.28
N SER A 273 16.97 27.23 -53.25
CA SER A 273 17.00 28.19 -54.37
C SER A 273 16.65 29.62 -53.95
N SER A 274 15.69 29.80 -53.03
CA SER A 274 15.30 31.10 -52.49
C SER A 274 16.40 31.73 -51.62
N ILE A 275 17.16 30.91 -50.88
CA ILE A 275 18.36 31.36 -50.15
C ILE A 275 19.45 31.79 -51.14
N LYS A 276 19.63 31.07 -52.25
CA LYS A 276 20.61 31.40 -53.29
C LYS A 276 20.26 32.67 -54.09
N GLN A 277 18.97 32.99 -54.22
CA GLN A 277 18.48 34.18 -54.92
C GLN A 277 18.33 35.43 -54.01
N GLY A 278 18.73 35.36 -52.73
CA GLY A 278 18.79 36.53 -51.87
C GLY A 278 17.43 37.19 -51.58
N GLN A 279 16.32 36.46 -51.68
CA GLN A 279 14.99 36.96 -51.33
C GLN A 279 14.53 36.50 -49.94
N VAL A 280 15.39 36.67 -48.94
CA VAL A 280 14.98 36.56 -47.53
C VAL A 280 15.36 37.85 -46.81
N ASN A 281 14.41 38.78 -46.78
CA ASN A 281 14.30 39.79 -45.73
C ASN A 281 13.10 39.41 -44.84
#